data_AF-A0A975H1D1-F1
#
_entry.id   AF-A0A975H1D1-F1
#
_cell.length_a   1.000
_cell.length_b   1.000
_cell.length_c   1.000
_cell.angle_alpha   90.00
_cell.angle_beta   90.00
_cell.angle_gamma   90.00
#
_symmetry.space_group_name_H-M   'P 1'
#
loop_
_entity.id
_entity.type
_entity.pdbx_description
1 polymer ?
#
loop_
_entity_poly.entity_id
_entity_poly.type
_entity_poly.pdbx_seq_one_letter_code
_entity_poly.pdbx_strand_id
1 'polypeptide(L)' 'MTYYVRRTLPDGTPGPLEPAFPNMPEQVDETVLILLEAMAGQKEQIEQLKAEVEALKGGAK' A
#
# COMPACT_ATOMS: atom_id res chain seq x y z
N MET A 1 -16.97 0.07 -5.79
CA MET A 1 -16.60 0.22 -4.35
C MET A 1 -15.56 1.33 -4.25
N THR A 2 -15.83 2.43 -3.54
CA THR A 2 -14.91 3.59 -3.46
C THR A 2 -14.01 3.48 -2.23
N TYR A 3 -12.69 3.47 -2.42
CA TYR A 3 -11.70 3.40 -1.34
C TYR A 3 -11.27 4.80 -0.89
N TYR A 4 -11.16 5.03 0.43
CA TYR A 4 -10.73 6.30 1.02
C TYR A 4 -9.38 6.15 1.72
N VAL A 5 -8.50 7.15 1.57
CA VAL A 5 -7.17 7.18 2.19
C VAL A 5 -6.92 8.53 2.85
N ARG A 6 -6.09 8.53 3.91
CA ARG A 6 -5.55 9.75 4.51
C ARG A 6 -4.15 9.97 3.96
N ARG A 7 -3.94 11.05 3.23
CA ARG A 7 -2.60 11.45 2.78
C ARG A 7 -1.88 12.16 3.90
N THR A 8 -0.59 11.88 4.08
CA THR A 8 0.23 12.64 5.03
C THR A 8 0.53 14.01 4.46
N LEU A 9 0.26 15.05 5.24
CA LEU A 9 0.57 16.43 4.88
C LEU A 9 2.09 16.67 4.96
N PRO A 10 2.62 17.74 4.33
CA PRO A 10 4.06 18.05 4.38
C PRO A 10 4.62 18.25 5.79
N ASP A 11 3.76 18.57 6.75
CA ASP A 11 4.08 18.70 8.17
C ASP A 11 4.07 17.36 8.93
N GLY A 12 3.83 16.25 8.24
CA GLY A 12 3.78 14.90 8.80
C GLY A 12 2.43 14.53 9.43
N THR A 13 1.45 15.43 9.46
CA THR A 13 0.14 15.16 10.06
C THR A 13 -0.79 14.40 9.12
N PRO A 14 -1.78 13.63 9.61
CA PRO A 14 -2.77 12.98 8.76
C PRO A 14 -3.73 14.02 8.15
N GLY A 15 -3.77 14.08 6.83
CA GLY A 15 -4.71 14.90 6.09
C GLY A 15 -6.16 14.39 6.13
N PRO A 16 -7.08 15.08 5.44
CA PRO A 16 -8.47 14.67 5.33
C PRO A 16 -8.62 13.31 4.62
N LEU A 17 -9.75 12.64 4.87
CA LEU A 17 -10.13 11.43 4.14
C LEU A 17 -10.54 11.81 2.72
N GLU A 18 -9.76 11.37 1.75
CA GLU A 18 -10.02 11.62 0.33
C GLU A 18 -10.19 10.29 -0.41
N PRO A 19 -10.97 10.24 -1.50
CA PRO A 19 -11.00 9.09 -2.38
C PRO A 19 -9.58 8.78 -2.83
N ALA A 20 -9.15 7.52 -2.69
CA ALA A 20 -7.85 7.07 -3.16
C ALA A 20 -7.67 7.35 -4.67
N PHE A 21 -8.78 7.31 -5.40
CA PHE A 21 -8.84 7.54 -6.83
C PHE A 21 -10.02 8.46 -7.16
N PRO A 22 -9.81 9.79 -7.16
CA PRO A 22 -10.89 10.77 -7.33
C PRO A 22 -11.57 10.74 -8.70
N ASN A 23 -10.94 10.14 -9.71
CA ASN A 23 -11.46 10.00 -11.08
C ASN A 23 -11.56 8.54 -11.52
N MET A 24 -11.78 7.60 -10.60
CA MET A 24 -11.94 6.21 -11.00
C MET A 24 -13.26 6.07 -11.79
N PRO A 25 -13.24 5.63 -13.06
CA PRO A 25 -14.47 5.26 -13.75
C PRO A 25 -15.15 4.13 -12.96
N GLU A 26 -16.49 4.13 -12.89
CA GLU A 26 -17.26 3.09 -12.16
C GLU A 26 -16.94 1.67 -12.62
N GLN A 27 -16.44 1.54 -13.86
CA GLN A 27 -15.84 0.34 -14.41
C GLN A 27 -14.33 0.43 -14.22
N VAL A 28 -13.85 -0.10 -13.10
CA VAL A 28 -12.42 -0.36 -12.92
C VAL A 28 -12.05 -1.44 -13.93
N ASP A 29 -11.19 -1.10 -14.89
CA ASP A 29 -10.67 -2.05 -15.88
C ASP A 29 -10.10 -3.27 -15.14
N GLU A 30 -10.44 -4.49 -15.56
CA GLU A 30 -9.99 -5.74 -14.92
C GLU A 30 -8.46 -5.79 -14.79
N THR A 31 -7.73 -5.14 -15.69
CA THR A 31 -6.27 -4.98 -15.63
C THR A 31 -5.82 -4.24 -14.38
N VAL A 32 -6.58 -3.23 -13.94
CA VAL A 32 -6.27 -2.46 -12.72
C VAL A 32 -6.54 -3.30 -11.48
N LEU A 33 -7.57 -4.13 -11.47
CA LEU A 33 -7.81 -5.08 -10.37
C LEU A 33 -6.68 -6.10 -10.25
N ILE A 34 -6.27 -6.70 -11.37
CA ILE A 34 -5.12 -7.62 -11.42
C ILE A 34 -3.84 -6.93 -10.94
N LEU A 35 -3.63 -5.68 -11.33
CA LEU A 35 -2.47 -4.90 -10.88
C LEU A 35 -2.51 -4.65 -9.37
N LEU A 36 -3.66 -4.31 -8.81
CA LEU A 36 -3.83 -4.09 -7.37
C LEU A 36 -3.59 -5.37 -6.56
N GLU A 37 -4.08 -6.52 -7.04
CA GLU A 37 -3.80 -7.82 -6.42
C GLU A 37 -2.31 -8.18 -6.47
N ALA A 38 -1.65 -7.96 -7.62
CA ALA A 38 -0.22 -8.17 -7.77
C ALA A 38 0.60 -7.26 -6.83
N MET A 39 0.21 -5.98 -6.71
CA MET A 39 0.85 -5.03 -5.80
C MET A 39 0.66 -5.41 -4.33
N ALA A 40 -0.51 -5.91 -3.95
CA ALA A 40 -0.77 -6.39 -2.60
C ALA A 40 0.11 -7.60 -2.26
N GLY A 41 0.21 -8.58 -3.16
CA GLY A 41 1.10 -9.74 -2.99
C GLY A 41 2.57 -9.35 -2.90
N GLN A 42 3.03 -8.40 -3.71
CA GLN A 42 4.40 -7.89 -3.63
C GLN A 42 4.68 -7.18 -2.30
N LYS A 43 3.71 -6.40 -1.78
CA LYS A 43 3.86 -5.73 -0.50
C LYS A 43 4.05 -6.73 0.65
N GLU A 44 3.26 -7.80 0.67
CA GLU A 44 3.37 -8.85 1.68
C GLU A 44 4.74 -9.54 1.64
N GLN A 45 5.24 -9.88 0.46
CA GLN A 45 6.58 -10.46 0.29
C GLN A 45 7.68 -9.51 0.79
N ILE A 46 7.56 -8.20 0.52
CA ILE A 46 8.51 -7.20 1.01
C ILE A 46 8.48 -7.11 2.54
N GLU A 47 7.30 -7.18 3.16
CA GLU A 47 7.18 -7.17 4.62
C GLU A 47 7.79 -8.41 5.26
N GLN A 48 7.58 -9.60 4.67
CA GLN A 48 8.23 -10.84 5.11
C GLN A 48 9.76 -10.76 4.99
N LEU A 49 10.28 -10.31 3.84
CA LEU A 49 11.72 -10.14 3.63
C LEU A 49 12.33 -9.12 4.60
N LYS A 50 11.62 -8.03 4.89
CA LYS A 50 12.08 -7.06 5.91
C LYS A 50 12.15 -7.69 7.29
N ALA A 51 11.16 -8.48 7.68
CA ALA A 51 11.17 -9.20 8.95
C ALA A 51 12.34 -10.18 9.04
N GLU A 52 12.62 -10.92 7.97
CA GLU A 52 13.78 -11.83 7.89
C GLU A 52 15.11 -11.09 8.00
N VAL A 53 15.26 -9.97 7.28
CA VAL A 53 16.47 -9.13 7.35
C VAL A 53 16.69 -8.60 8.76
N GLU A 54 15.64 -8.13 9.44
CA GLU A 54 15.76 -7.64 10.82
C GLU A 54 16.07 -8.77 11.81
N ALA A 55 15.51 -9.97 11.61
CA ALA A 55 15.86 -11.15 12.40
C ALA A 55 17.35 -11.54 12.23
N LEU A 56 17.85 -11.53 10.99
CA LEU A 56 19.26 -11.83 10.69
C LEU A 56 20.21 -10.76 11.25
N LYS A 57 19.83 -9.48 11.19
CA LYS A 57 20.60 -8.40 11.84
C LYS A 57 20.62 -8.52 13.35
N GLY A 58 19.52 -8.98 13.96
CA GLY A 58 19.41 -9.20 15.40
C GLY A 58 20.17 -10.41 15.93
N GLY A 59 20.48 -11.40 15.07
CA GLY A 59 21.19 -12.63 15.41
C GLY A 59 22.73 -12.54 15.34
N ALA A 60 23.30 -11.39 15.01
CA ALA A 60 24.75 -11.17 14.91
C ALA A 60 25.37 -10.61 16.22
N LYS A 61 24.94 -11.11 17.38
CA LYS A 61 25.56 -10.80 18.69
C LYS A 61 26.01 -12.07 19.39
#